data_AF-A0A959AQU5-F1
#
_entry.id   AF-A0A959AQU5-F1
#
_cell.length_a   1.000
_cell.length_b   1.000
_cell.length_c   1.000
_cell.angle_alpha   90.00
_cell.angle_beta   90.00
_cell.angle_gamma   90.00
#
_symmetry.space_group_name_H-M   'P 1'
#
loop_
_entity.id
_entity.type
_entity.pdbx_description
1 polymer ?
#
loop_
_entity_poly.entity_id
_entity_poly.type
_entity_poly.pdbx_seq_one_letter_code
_entity_poly.pdbx_strand_id
1 'polypeptide(L)'
;MKKILISAFALFALIAVACNKQNDQTMVRFHNTLGQDITDAHMDFDDDHKTDVGFIPAGGTTNYIEFDYFLTGDDWPMGTLAGIKGGEAFSAWSGLWCGTGVTFKQLEPGLYQIDIVHLGVDSLGWNQLIFAD
;
A
#
# COMPACT_ATOMS: atom_id res chain seq x y z
N MET A 1 -46.18 25.01 -23.21
CA MET A 1 -45.84 23.64 -23.64
C MET A 1 -44.33 23.50 -23.73
N LYS A 2 -43.81 22.34 -23.32
CA LYS A 2 -42.44 21.81 -23.45
C LYS A 2 -41.35 22.34 -22.51
N LYS A 3 -41.16 21.55 -21.44
CA LYS A 3 -39.90 21.28 -20.74
C LYS A 3 -38.84 20.81 -21.75
N ILE A 4 -37.59 21.26 -21.65
CA ILE A 4 -36.42 20.43 -21.98
C ILE A 4 -35.31 20.78 -20.98
N LEU A 5 -35.08 19.86 -20.05
CA LEU A 5 -33.82 19.75 -19.31
C LEU A 5 -32.69 19.52 -20.32
N ILE A 6 -31.55 20.19 -20.17
CA ILE A 6 -30.30 19.63 -20.69
C ILE A 6 -29.35 19.47 -19.51
N SER A 7 -29.14 18.20 -19.24
CA SER A 7 -28.41 17.59 -18.15
C SER A 7 -26.98 18.08 -18.04
N ALA A 8 -26.55 18.24 -16.78
CA ALA A 8 -25.16 18.17 -16.39
C ALA A 8 -24.56 16.83 -16.85
N PHE A 9 -23.67 16.87 -17.83
CA PHE A 9 -22.68 15.83 -18.04
C PHE A 9 -21.34 16.41 -17.59
N ALA A 10 -21.09 16.36 -16.28
CA ALA A 10 -19.72 16.35 -15.80
C ALA A 10 -19.10 15.07 -16.37
N LEU A 11 -18.34 15.25 -17.46
CA LEU A 11 -17.53 14.21 -18.05
C LEU A 11 -16.48 13.83 -17.00
N PHE A 12 -16.81 12.88 -16.12
CA PHE A 12 -15.82 12.12 -15.39
C PHE A 12 -15.02 11.37 -16.44
N ALA A 13 -13.97 12.02 -16.96
CA ALA A 13 -12.90 11.32 -17.63
C ALA A 13 -12.29 10.41 -16.57
N LEU A 14 -12.74 9.15 -16.55
CA LEU A 14 -11.99 8.06 -15.97
C LEU A 14 -10.64 8.07 -16.70
N ILE A 15 -9.65 8.69 -16.06
CA ILE A 15 -8.28 8.64 -16.55
C ILE A 15 -7.87 7.18 -16.37
N ALA A 16 -8.06 6.37 -17.41
CA ALA A 16 -7.48 5.04 -17.49
C ALA A 16 -5.97 5.22 -17.70
N VAL A 17 -5.25 5.47 -16.61
CA VAL A 17 -3.79 5.46 -16.59
C VAL A 17 -3.36 3.99 -16.59
N ALA A 18 -2.58 3.57 -17.58
CA ALA A 18 -2.24 2.16 -17.80
C ALA A 18 -0.78 1.82 -17.40
N CYS A 19 -0.63 0.64 -16.77
CA CYS A 19 0.55 -0.24 -16.59
C CYS A 19 1.86 0.00 -17.36
N ASN A 20 2.92 0.67 -16.89
CA ASN A 20 4.25 0.62 -17.55
C ASN A 20 5.43 0.44 -16.58
N LYS A 21 6.19 -0.67 -16.74
CA LYS A 21 7.38 -1.01 -15.94
C LYS A 21 8.53 -0.07 -16.22
N GLN A 22 9.23 0.40 -15.18
CA GLN A 22 10.54 1.03 -15.28
C GLN A 22 11.65 0.04 -14.90
N ASN A 23 12.85 0.21 -15.46
CA ASN A 23 14.00 -0.69 -15.24
C ASN A 23 14.79 -0.40 -13.95
N ASP A 24 14.46 0.67 -13.24
CA ASP A 24 15.12 1.09 -12.00
C ASP A 24 14.32 0.63 -10.78
N GLN A 25 15.01 0.32 -9.68
CA GLN A 25 14.39 -0.34 -8.51
C GLN A 25 13.74 0.64 -7.53
N THR A 26 12.57 0.27 -7.02
CA THR A 26 11.97 0.84 -5.81
C THR A 26 12.34 -0.06 -4.63
N MET A 27 12.88 0.53 -3.57
CA MET A 27 13.23 -0.16 -2.33
C MET A 27 12.40 0.40 -1.19
N VAL A 28 11.75 -0.47 -0.42
CA VAL A 28 10.93 -0.07 0.72
C VAL A 28 11.53 -0.63 1.99
N ARG A 29 11.45 0.11 3.09
CA ARG A 29 11.61 -0.43 4.45
C ARG A 29 10.44 0.01 5.31
N PHE A 30 10.10 -0.80 6.30
CA PHE A 30 8.99 -0.52 7.20
C PHE A 30 9.51 -0.15 8.57
N HIS A 31 8.96 0.92 9.14
CA HIS A 31 9.20 1.35 10.50
C HIS A 31 7.94 1.13 11.32
N ASN A 32 8.02 0.24 12.29
CA ASN A 32 6.89 -0.09 13.15
C ASN A 32 6.85 0.89 14.32
N THR A 33 5.93 1.86 14.28
CA THR A 33 5.78 2.82 15.37
C THR A 33 4.96 2.25 16.53
N LEU A 34 4.50 1.01 16.44
CA LEU A 34 3.68 0.36 17.45
C LEU A 34 4.55 -0.23 18.56
N GLY A 35 3.94 -0.46 19.73
CA GLY A 35 4.60 -1.02 20.90
C GLY A 35 4.75 -2.54 20.91
N GLN A 36 4.51 -3.22 19.79
CA GLN A 36 4.56 -4.68 19.67
C GLN A 36 5.20 -5.08 18.35
N ASP A 37 5.93 -6.19 18.40
CA ASP A 37 6.52 -6.81 17.23
C ASP A 37 5.45 -7.28 16.24
N ILE A 38 5.77 -7.18 14.95
CA ILE A 38 4.99 -7.78 13.87
C ILE A 38 5.84 -8.91 13.28
N THR A 39 5.32 -10.13 13.31
CA THR A 39 5.96 -11.31 12.70
C THR A 39 5.22 -11.73 11.45
N ASP A 40 5.88 -12.54 10.62
CA ASP A 40 5.33 -13.09 9.37
C ASP A 40 4.70 -12.00 8.48
N ALA A 41 5.30 -10.81 8.50
CA ALA A 41 4.78 -9.66 7.80
C ALA A 41 4.98 -9.83 6.30
N HIS A 42 3.94 -9.55 5.52
CA HIS A 42 3.98 -9.62 4.08
C HIS A 42 3.03 -8.60 3.47
N MET A 43 3.40 -8.10 2.29
CA MET A 43 2.53 -7.26 1.48
C MET A 43 1.70 -8.18 0.58
N ASP A 44 0.37 -8.07 0.71
CA ASP A 44 -0.56 -8.81 -0.14
C ASP A 44 -0.79 -8.06 -1.46
N PHE A 45 -0.71 -8.81 -2.56
CA PHE A 45 -1.03 -8.35 -3.91
C PHE A 45 -2.31 -9.03 -4.39
N ASP A 46 -2.31 -10.35 -4.34
CA ASP A 46 -3.47 -11.24 -4.47
C ASP A 46 -3.24 -12.50 -3.61
N ASP A 47 -4.13 -13.50 -3.75
CA ASP A 47 -4.08 -14.71 -2.94
C ASP A 47 -2.81 -15.55 -3.17
N ASP A 48 -2.23 -15.48 -4.37
CA ASP A 48 -1.10 -16.29 -4.83
C ASP A 48 0.23 -15.51 -4.81
N HIS A 49 0.19 -14.18 -4.74
CA HIS A 49 1.35 -13.32 -4.85
C HIS A 49 1.54 -12.40 -3.65
N LYS A 50 2.70 -12.55 -2.99
CA LYS A 50 3.06 -11.87 -1.75
C LYS A 50 4.53 -11.48 -1.75
N THR A 51 4.85 -10.34 -1.14
CA THR A 51 6.23 -9.92 -0.86
C THR A 51 6.49 -10.05 0.61
N ASP A 52 7.41 -10.95 0.97
CA ASP A 52 7.82 -11.16 2.34
C ASP A 52 8.55 -9.93 2.89
N VAL A 53 8.05 -9.42 4.01
CA VAL A 53 8.70 -8.38 4.82
C VAL A 53 9.38 -9.01 6.03
N GLY A 54 8.79 -10.08 6.59
CA GLY A 54 9.34 -10.85 7.70
C GLY A 54 9.10 -10.20 9.06
N PHE A 55 10.15 -10.08 9.85
CA PHE A 55 10.08 -9.54 11.21
C PHE A 55 10.22 -8.01 11.22
N ILE A 56 9.27 -7.32 11.85
CA ILE A 56 9.30 -5.87 12.05
C ILE A 56 9.26 -5.57 13.56
N PRO A 57 10.41 -5.26 14.19
CA PRO A 57 10.50 -5.06 15.63
C PRO A 57 9.70 -3.85 16.10
N ALA A 58 9.13 -3.91 17.30
CA ALA A 58 8.47 -2.79 17.96
C ALA A 58 9.40 -1.56 18.03
N GLY A 59 8.94 -0.41 17.56
CA GLY A 59 9.72 0.83 17.52
C GLY A 59 10.95 0.78 16.58
N GLY A 60 11.08 -0.24 15.73
CA GLY A 60 12.25 -0.45 14.89
C GLY A 60 11.92 -0.50 13.40
N THR A 61 12.97 -0.57 12.58
CA THR A 61 12.89 -0.51 11.12
C THR A 61 13.50 -1.76 10.50
N THR A 62 12.89 -2.25 9.42
CA THR A 62 13.45 -3.34 8.61
C THR A 62 14.65 -2.86 7.77
N ASN A 63 15.34 -3.82 7.15
CA ASN A 63 16.19 -3.52 6.01
C ASN A 63 15.33 -3.07 4.80
N TYR A 64 15.99 -2.45 3.82
CA TYR A 64 15.37 -2.21 2.52
C TYR A 64 15.14 -3.53 1.81
N ILE A 65 13.93 -3.71 1.31
CA ILE A 65 13.50 -4.82 0.47
C ILE A 65 13.18 -4.32 -0.92
N GLU A 66 13.48 -5.13 -1.92
CA GLU A 66 13.09 -4.84 -3.29
C GLU A 66 11.57 -4.87 -3.39
N PHE A 67 11.02 -3.79 -3.93
CA PHE A 67 9.60 -3.58 -4.10
C PHE A 67 9.29 -3.47 -5.58
N ASP A 68 9.69 -4.50 -6.34
CA ASP A 68 9.46 -4.62 -7.78
C ASP A 68 8.32 -5.63 -8.03
N TYR A 69 7.11 -5.11 -8.22
CA TYR A 69 6.01 -5.95 -8.65
C TYR A 69 5.23 -5.25 -9.74
N PHE A 70 5.56 -5.62 -10.97
CA PHE A 70 4.88 -5.19 -12.17
C PHE A 70 4.09 -6.38 -12.73
N LEU A 71 2.86 -6.57 -12.27
CA LEU A 71 1.90 -7.42 -12.97
C LEU A 71 0.91 -6.54 -13.71
N THR A 72 1.21 -6.30 -14.98
CA THR A 72 0.21 -5.83 -15.94
C THR A 72 -0.79 -6.96 -16.16
N GLY A 73 -1.87 -6.99 -15.37
CA GLY A 73 -2.93 -7.97 -15.55
C GLY A 73 -3.72 -8.36 -14.31
N ASP A 74 -3.23 -8.07 -13.10
CA ASP A 74 -4.01 -8.30 -11.88
C ASP A 74 -4.85 -7.09 -11.50
N ASP A 75 -6.07 -7.36 -11.05
CA ASP A 75 -7.13 -6.37 -10.89
C ASP A 75 -6.89 -5.41 -9.71
N TRP A 76 -5.90 -5.67 -8.84
CA TRP A 76 -5.72 -4.94 -7.57
C TRP A 76 -4.26 -4.54 -7.29
N PRO A 77 -3.97 -3.24 -7.14
CA PRO A 77 -2.68 -2.80 -6.64
C PRO A 77 -2.55 -3.12 -5.15
N MET A 78 -1.32 -3.39 -4.70
CA MET A 78 -1.05 -3.64 -3.29
C MET A 78 -1.43 -2.46 -2.43
N GLY A 79 -1.59 -2.69 -1.13
CA GLY A 79 -2.09 -1.69 -0.21
C GLY A 79 -2.15 -2.15 1.22
N THR A 80 -2.16 -3.46 1.43
CA THR A 80 -2.30 -4.07 2.74
C THR A 80 -1.00 -4.78 3.12
N LEU A 81 -0.46 -4.40 4.27
CA LEU A 81 0.52 -5.18 5.01
C LEU A 81 -0.25 -6.10 5.96
N ALA A 82 -0.09 -7.40 5.84
CA ALA A 82 -0.62 -8.40 6.76
C ALA A 82 0.49 -9.01 7.61
N GLY A 83 0.15 -9.63 8.73
CA GLY A 83 1.10 -10.33 9.60
C GLY A 83 0.48 -10.76 10.94
N ILE A 84 1.32 -10.96 11.95
CA ILE A 84 0.90 -11.31 13.31
C ILE A 84 1.48 -10.29 14.29
N LYS A 85 0.64 -9.64 15.10
CA LYS A 85 1.06 -8.69 16.14
C LYS A 85 0.54 -9.14 17.48
N GLY A 86 1.44 -9.46 18.41
CA GLY A 86 1.06 -9.91 19.76
C GLY A 86 0.28 -11.23 19.80
N GLY A 87 0.46 -12.10 18.80
CA GLY A 87 -0.26 -13.38 18.67
C GLY A 87 -1.61 -13.28 17.96
N GLU A 88 -2.02 -12.09 17.53
CA GLU A 88 -3.26 -11.86 16.79
C GLU A 88 -2.97 -11.45 15.35
N ALA A 89 -3.93 -11.68 14.45
CA ALA A 89 -3.84 -11.23 13.07
C ALA A 89 -3.70 -9.70 13.01
N PHE A 90 -2.77 -9.23 12.17
CA PHE A 90 -2.47 -7.83 11.98
C PHE A 90 -2.70 -7.43 10.53
N SER A 91 -3.23 -6.22 10.34
CA SER A 91 -3.30 -5.58 9.03
C SER A 91 -3.06 -4.08 9.16
N ALA A 92 -2.36 -3.48 8.20
CA ALA A 92 -2.25 -2.04 7.99
C ALA A 92 -2.44 -1.69 6.52
N TRP A 93 -3.12 -0.58 6.24
CA TRP A 93 -3.47 -0.19 4.86
C TRP A 93 -2.84 1.16 4.46
N SER A 94 -2.23 1.28 3.28
CA SER A 94 -1.68 2.53 2.72
C SER A 94 -2.61 3.24 1.74
N GLY A 95 -3.70 2.60 1.32
CA GLY A 95 -4.28 2.91 0.02
C GLY A 95 -3.75 1.98 -1.06
N LEU A 96 -4.23 2.18 -2.29
CA LEU A 96 -3.83 1.41 -3.46
C LEU A 96 -2.56 2.03 -4.08
N TRP A 97 -1.43 1.34 -4.02
CA TRP A 97 -0.10 1.78 -4.50
C TRP A 97 0.55 0.73 -5.40
N CYS A 98 1.33 1.19 -6.38
CA CYS A 98 2.12 0.32 -7.26
C CYS A 98 3.58 0.75 -7.21
N GLY A 99 4.50 -0.21 -7.12
CA GLY A 99 5.91 -0.05 -7.49
C GLY A 99 6.07 -0.16 -9.01
N THR A 100 7.00 0.59 -9.59
CA THR A 100 7.33 0.73 -11.05
C THR A 100 6.19 0.63 -12.09
N GLY A 101 4.89 0.74 -11.72
CA GLY A 101 3.70 1.19 -12.48
C GLY A 101 2.45 0.25 -12.43
N VAL A 102 1.14 0.65 -12.37
CA VAL A 102 0.35 1.92 -12.56
C VAL A 102 -1.13 1.71 -12.06
N THR A 103 -1.97 2.66 -11.62
CA THR A 103 -1.89 3.58 -10.46
C THR A 103 -3.22 3.62 -9.68
N PHE A 104 -3.14 3.83 -8.35
CA PHE A 104 -3.77 4.99 -7.66
C PHE A 104 -2.76 5.89 -6.88
N LYS A 105 -1.53 5.42 -6.58
CA LYS A 105 -0.33 6.25 -6.32
C LYS A 105 0.92 5.49 -6.80
N GLN A 106 1.72 6.08 -7.70
CA GLN A 106 2.95 5.47 -8.22
C GLN A 106 4.13 5.78 -7.28
N LEU A 107 4.93 4.76 -6.98
CA LEU A 107 6.28 4.95 -6.46
C LEU A 107 7.26 5.08 -7.62
N GLU A 108 8.07 6.13 -7.57
CA GLU A 108 9.22 6.25 -8.46
C GLU A 108 10.34 5.31 -7.97
N PRO A 109 11.36 5.03 -8.80
CA PRO A 109 12.58 4.40 -8.34
C PRO A 109 13.23 5.21 -7.23
N GLY A 110 13.70 4.53 -6.18
CA GLY A 110 14.23 5.20 -5.00
C GLY A 110 14.13 4.38 -3.72
N LEU A 111 14.58 4.98 -2.63
CA LEU A 111 14.52 4.40 -1.28
C LEU A 111 13.40 5.07 -0.49
N TYR A 112 12.46 4.27 0.02
CA TYR A 112 11.31 4.74 0.77
C TYR A 112 11.26 4.10 2.15
N GLN A 113 10.90 4.90 3.14
CA GLN A 113 10.48 4.40 4.44
C GLN A 113 8.97 4.57 4.58
N ILE A 114 8.33 3.52 5.07
CA ILE A 114 6.91 3.50 5.38
C ILE A 114 6.75 3.30 6.87
N ASP A 115 6.12 4.27 7.52
CA ASP A 115 5.76 4.19 8.92
C ASP A 115 4.42 3.44 9.05
N ILE A 116 4.40 2.46 9.96
CA ILE A 116 3.21 1.74 10.38
C ILE A 116 2.68 2.43 11.62
N VAL A 117 1.60 3.19 11.47
CA VAL A 117 1.00 3.98 12.54
C VAL A 117 -0.34 3.42 12.95
N HIS A 118 -0.75 3.66 14.20
CA HIS A 118 -2.11 3.42 14.65
C HIS A 118 -2.85 4.75 14.70
N LEU A 119 -3.96 4.85 13.97
CA LEU A 119 -4.84 6.02 13.98
C LEU A 119 -6.14 5.69 14.69
N GLY A 120 -6.66 6.64 15.45
CA GLY A 120 -7.84 6.45 16.29
C GLY A 120 -7.49 6.10 17.74
N VAL A 121 -8.50 5.73 18.51
CA VAL A 121 -8.38 5.41 19.94
C VAL A 121 -8.81 3.97 20.18
N ASP A 122 -7.97 3.24 20.90
CA ASP A 122 -8.22 1.88 21.40
C ASP A 122 -8.80 0.93 20.32
N SER A 123 -9.92 0.26 20.60
CA SER A 123 -10.54 -0.73 19.72
C SER A 123 -11.23 -0.14 18.48
N LEU A 124 -11.32 1.18 18.38
CA LEU A 124 -11.88 1.87 17.21
C LEU A 124 -10.80 2.34 16.23
N GLY A 125 -9.52 2.20 16.59
CA GLY A 125 -8.43 2.59 15.73
C GLY A 125 -8.10 1.55 14.65
N TRP A 126 -7.42 2.00 13.61
CA TRP A 126 -6.92 1.17 12.52
C TRP A 126 -5.43 1.44 12.29
N ASN A 127 -4.72 0.45 11.76
CA ASN A 127 -3.32 0.67 11.40
C ASN A 127 -3.24 1.18 9.97
N GLN A 128 -2.41 2.20 9.75
CA GLN A 128 -2.18 2.80 8.46
C GLN A 128 -0.70 2.75 8.11
N LEU A 129 -0.42 2.60 6.83
CA LEU A 129 0.91 2.73 6.26
C LEU A 129 1.05 4.15 5.67
N ILE A 130 2.06 4.89 6.10
CA ILE A 130 2.29 6.28 5.69
C ILE A 130 3.74 6.45 5.24
N PHE A 131 3.99 7.25 4.21
CA PHE A 131 5.36 7.62 3.84
C PHE A 131 5.97 8.46 4.96
N ALA A 132 7.16 8.06 5.43
CA ALA A 132 7.93 8.93 6.30
C ALA A 132 8.38 10.18 5.51
N ASP A 133 8.24 11.35 6.12
CA ASP A 133 8.72 12.63 5.57
C ASP A 133 10.26 12.72 5.52
#